data_AF-A0A2S3QC75-F1
#
_entry.id   AF-A0A2S3QC75-F1
#
_cell.length_a   1.000
_cell.length_b   1.000
_cell.length_c   1.000
_cell.angle_alpha   90.00
_cell.angle_beta   90.00
_cell.angle_gamma   90.00
#
_symmetry.space_group_name_H-M   'P 1'
#
loop_
_entity.id
_entity.type
_entity.pdbx_description
1 polymer ?
#
loop_
_entity_poly.entity_id
_entity_poly.type
_entity_poly.pdbx_seq_one_letter_code
_entity_poly.pdbx_strand_id
1 'polypeptide(L)' 'MEERGLNERDLAAEMDIAYSYLNRLLRGKRGLGVHAIAGFLRAGLQWEDIFTVVDDVNDIP' A
#
# COMPACT_ATOMS: atom_id res chain seq x y z
N MET A 1 8.62 2.42 6.44
CA MET A 1 8.59 3.89 6.23
C MET A 1 9.54 4.60 7.19
N GLU A 2 9.42 4.35 8.49
CA GLU A 2 10.36 4.87 9.50
C GLU A 2 11.81 4.42 9.25
N GLU A 3 12.03 3.14 8.92
CA GLU A 3 13.37 2.61 8.59
C GLU A 3 14.03 3.22 7.34
N ARG A 4 13.22 3.79 6.43
CA ARG A 4 13.71 4.50 5.23
C ARG A 4 13.70 6.02 5.39
N GLY A 5 13.24 6.53 6.53
CA GLY A 5 13.09 7.97 6.78
C GLY A 5 12.09 8.69 5.86
N LEU A 6 11.24 7.96 5.15
CA LEU A 6 10.31 8.52 4.16
C LEU A 6 9.04 9.01 4.86
N ASN A 7 8.65 10.25 4.61
CA ASN A 7 7.33 10.74 4.99
C ASN A 7 6.28 10.35 3.92
N GLU A 8 5.00 10.54 4.22
CA GLU A 8 3.91 10.19 3.30
C GLU A 8 3.98 10.93 1.95
N ARG A 9 4.53 12.16 1.88
CA ARG A 9 4.73 12.87 0.60
C ARG A 9 5.85 12.26 -0.22
N ASP A 10 6.94 11.87 0.43
CA ASP A 10 8.06 11.22 -0.26
C ASP A 10 7.61 9.87 -0.83
N LEU A 11 6.83 9.11 -0.05
CA LEU A 11 6.24 7.87 -0.53
C LEU A 11 5.31 8.11 -1.72
N ALA A 12 4.44 9.12 -1.66
CA ALA A 12 3.57 9.44 -2.79
C ALA A 12 4.36 9.76 -4.07
N ALA A 13 5.50 10.45 -3.94
CA ALA A 13 6.41 10.73 -5.05
C ALA A 13 7.07 9.47 -5.59
N GLU A 14 7.59 8.57 -4.73
CA GLU A 14 8.15 7.28 -5.17
C GLU A 14 7.11 6.39 -5.86
N MET A 15 5.88 6.41 -5.36
CA MET A 15 4.76 5.67 -5.92
C MET A 15 4.19 6.30 -7.20
N ASP A 16 4.64 7.50 -7.59
CA ASP A 16 4.12 8.27 -8.74
C ASP A 16 2.60 8.48 -8.68
N ILE A 17 2.10 8.85 -7.49
CA ILE A 17 0.68 9.14 -7.25
C ILE A 17 0.50 10.46 -6.50
N ALA A 18 -0.69 11.05 -6.62
CA ALA A 18 -1.02 12.23 -5.84
C ALA A 18 -1.00 11.95 -4.33
N TYR A 19 -0.41 12.84 -3.53
CA TYR A 19 -0.43 12.74 -2.07
C TYR A 19 -1.84 12.63 -1.49
N SER A 20 -2.81 13.36 -2.05
CA SER A 20 -4.22 13.27 -1.64
C SER A 20 -4.83 11.89 -1.91
N TYR A 21 -4.36 11.20 -2.94
CA TYR A 21 -4.75 9.83 -3.24
C TYR A 21 -4.18 8.86 -2.21
N LEU A 22 -2.87 8.94 -1.92
CA LEU A 22 -2.22 8.13 -0.90
C LEU A 22 -2.85 8.33 0.48
N ASN A 23 -3.08 9.58 0.91
CA ASN A 23 -3.70 9.90 2.19
C ASN A 23 -5.12 9.30 2.32
N ARG A 24 -5.91 9.27 1.24
CA ARG A 24 -7.23 8.60 1.26
C ARG A 24 -7.10 7.08 1.40
N LEU A 25 -6.06 6.50 0.81
CA LEU A 25 -5.76 5.07 0.87
C LEU A 25 -5.37 4.66 2.29
N LEU A 26 -4.39 5.36 2.88
CA LEU A 26 -3.90 5.10 4.24
C LEU A 26 -5.00 5.30 5.30
N ARG A 27 -5.93 6.23 5.07
CA ARG A 27 -7.09 6.45 5.96
C ARG A 27 -8.26 5.51 5.71
N GLY A 28 -8.12 4.51 4.82
CA GLY A 28 -9.19 3.58 4.47
C GLY A 28 -10.40 4.23 3.77
N LYS A 29 -10.28 5.49 3.32
CA LYS A 29 -11.33 6.23 2.59
C LYS A 29 -11.35 5.89 1.09
N ARG A 30 -10.44 5.02 0.66
CA ARG A 30 -10.35 4.50 -0.70
C ARG A 30 -9.72 3.10 -0.66
N GLY A 31 -10.28 2.16 -1.42
CA GLY A 31 -9.70 0.83 -1.57
C GLY A 31 -8.41 0.83 -2.39
N LEU A 32 -7.63 -0.24 -2.20
CA LEU A 32 -6.47 -0.57 -3.04
C LEU A 32 -6.93 -0.81 -4.48
N GLY A 33 -6.38 -0.04 -5.41
CA GLY A 33 -6.60 -0.21 -6.85
C GLY A 33 -5.29 -0.47 -7.58
N VAL A 34 -5.35 -0.84 -8.86
CA VAL A 34 -4.18 -1.22 -9.67
C VAL A 34 -3.05 -0.18 -9.64
N HIS A 35 -3.38 1.11 -9.69
CA HIS A 35 -2.38 2.19 -9.60
C HIS A 35 -1.69 2.28 -8.24
N ALA A 36 -2.42 2.00 -7.15
CA ALA A 36 -1.83 1.99 -5.81
C ALA A 36 -0.85 0.82 -5.67
N ILE A 37 -1.25 -0.36 -6.13
CA ILE A 37 -0.43 -1.58 -6.10
C ILE A 37 0.84 -1.37 -6.94
N ALA A 38 0.70 -0.89 -8.17
CA ALA A 38 1.84 -0.57 -9.02
C ALA A 38 2.77 0.47 -8.37
N GLY A 39 2.20 1.47 -7.69
CA GLY A 39 2.97 2.45 -6.93
C GLY A 39 3.77 1.82 -5.78
N PHE A 40 3.17 0.94 -4.99
CA PHE A 40 3.86 0.27 -3.88
C PHE A 40 5.01 -0.60 -4.37
N LEU A 41 4.81 -1.36 -5.45
CA LEU A 41 5.88 -2.15 -6.07
C LEU A 41 7.01 -1.26 -6.60
N ARG A 42 6.68 -0.10 -7.19
CA ARG A 42 7.67 0.88 -7.66
C ARG A 42 8.46 1.51 -6.51
N ALA A 43 7.82 1.72 -5.37
CA ALA A 43 8.46 2.14 -4.12
C ALA A 43 9.28 1.01 -3.46
N GLY A 44 9.39 -0.17 -4.08
CA GLY A 44 10.23 -1.29 -3.64
C GLY A 44 9.58 -2.21 -2.62
N LEU A 45 8.30 -2.03 -2.30
CA LEU A 45 7.56 -2.99 -1.49
C LEU A 45 7.34 -4.29 -2.28
N GLN A 46 7.39 -5.41 -1.59
CA GLN A 46 7.10 -6.71 -2.17
C GLN A 46 5.60 -7.03 -2.05
N TRP A 47 5.14 -8.07 -2.75
CA TRP A 47 3.74 -8.49 -2.72
C TRP A 47 3.30 -8.88 -1.30
N GLU A 48 4.18 -9.48 -0.52
CA GLU A 48 3.91 -9.90 0.86
C GLU A 48 3.77 -8.70 1.83
N ASP A 49 4.37 -7.56 1.50
CA ASP A 49 4.24 -6.33 2.28
C ASP A 49 2.89 -5.63 2.04
N ILE A 50 2.28 -5.88 0.87
CA ILE A 50 1.06 -5.19 0.41
C ILE A 50 -0.19 -6.02 0.71
N PHE A 51 -0.08 -7.35 0.61
CA PHE A 51 -1.21 -8.28 0.74
C PHE A 51 -0.95 -9.31 1.82
N THR A 52 -1.96 -9.53 2.66
CA THR A 52 -2.02 -10.71 3.52
C THR A 52 -2.79 -11.81 2.79
N VAL A 53 -2.12 -12.93 2.52
CA VAL A 53 -2.81 -14.15 2.08
C VAL A 53 -3.44 -14.77 3.31
N VAL A 54 -4.76 -14.91 3.31
CA VAL A 54 -5.50 -15.63 4.34
C VAL A 54 -5.92 -16.96 3.71
N ASP A 55 -5.30 -18.05 4.15
CA ASP A 55 -5.78 -19.38 3.79
C ASP A 55 -7.08 -19.63 4.56
N ASP A 56 -8.21 -19.52 3.87
CA ASP A 56 -9.55 -19.77 4.41
C ASP A 56 -9.83 -21.28 4.51
N VAL A 57 -8.85 -22.03 5.02
CA VAL A 57 -8.94 -23.47 5.28
C VAL A 57 -8.77 -23.66 6.78
N ASN A 58 -9.90 -23.54 7.50
CA ASN A 58 -10.18 -23.94 8.89
C ASN A 58 -10.77 -22.80 9.73
N ASP A 59 -11.98 -22.37 9.41
CA ASP A 59 -12.94 -21.93 10.44
C ASP A 59 -14.38 -22.01 9.89
N ILE A 60 -14.82 -23.25 9.61
CA ILE A 60 -16.25 -23.56 9.53
C ILE A 60 -16.61 -24.21 10.88
N PRO A 61 -17.28 -23.50 11.81
CA PRO A 61 -17.92 -24.16 12.95
C PRO A 61 -19.06 -25.09 12.53
#